data_AF-A0A6M3LMI7-F1
#
_entry.id   AF-A0A6M3LMI7-F1
#
_cell.length_a   1.000
_cell.length_b   1.000
_cell.length_c   1.000
_cell.angle_alpha   90.00
_cell.angle_beta   90.00
_cell.angle_gamma   90.00
#
_symmetry.space_group_name_H-M   'P 1'
#
loop_
_entity.id
_entity.type
_entity.pdbx_description
1 polymer ?
#
loop_
_entity_poly.entity_id
_entity_poly.type
_entity_poly.pdbx_seq_one_letter_code
_entity_poly.pdbx_strand_id
1 'polypeptide(L)'
;MVFQKTETVVCSITVKSSGTLTSPATSMNIIITDPVGTAVVTSTGMTNDSTGVYHYDYTPASTVLRGTYRVQYKATDGARITIQEDEFDIE
;
A
#
# COMPACT_ATOMS: atom_id res chain seq x y z
N MET A 1 -10.20 -6.13 -5.10
CA MET A 1 -9.88 -6.43 -6.53
C MET A 1 -9.20 -7.79 -6.59
N VAL A 2 -9.44 -8.62 -7.61
CA VAL A 2 -8.91 -10.01 -7.66
C VAL A 2 -7.73 -10.12 -8.63
N PHE A 3 -6.68 -10.82 -8.23
CA PHE A 3 -5.47 -11.08 -9.01
C PHE A 3 -5.07 -12.55 -8.95
N GLN A 4 -4.38 -13.03 -9.99
CA GLN A 4 -3.74 -14.34 -9.97
C GLN A 4 -2.37 -14.25 -9.27
N LYS A 5 -1.94 -15.39 -8.74
CA LYS A 5 -0.54 -15.55 -8.30
C LYS A 5 0.43 -15.09 -9.38
N THR A 6 1.53 -14.45 -8.97
CA THR A 6 2.57 -13.87 -9.84
C THR A 6 2.17 -12.66 -10.68
N GLU A 7 0.90 -12.24 -10.68
CA GLU A 7 0.52 -10.95 -11.26
C GLU A 7 0.93 -9.81 -10.36
N THR A 8 1.48 -8.75 -10.93
CA THR A 8 1.83 -7.54 -10.17
C THR A 8 0.58 -6.77 -9.80
N VAL A 9 0.38 -6.59 -8.49
CA VAL A 9 -0.62 -5.72 -7.90
C VAL A 9 -0.01 -4.33 -7.75
N VAL A 10 -0.59 -3.34 -8.40
CA VAL A 10 -0.20 -1.93 -8.23
C VAL A 10 -1.02 -1.33 -7.09
N CYS A 11 -0.40 -1.20 -5.92
CA CYS A 11 -1.01 -0.58 -4.75
C CYS A 11 -0.76 0.93 -4.81
N SER A 12 -1.76 1.70 -5.24
CA SER A 12 -1.65 3.15 -5.40
C SER A 12 -2.47 3.92 -4.38
N ILE A 13 -1.98 5.07 -3.94
CA ILE A 13 -2.72 5.99 -3.09
C ILE A 13 -2.51 7.44 -3.48
N THR A 14 -3.56 8.22 -3.26
CA THR A 14 -3.53 9.68 -3.38
C THR A 14 -3.69 10.34 -2.01
N VAL A 15 -2.73 11.16 -1.61
CA VAL A 15 -2.75 11.95 -0.37
C VAL A 15 -3.26 13.35 -0.66
N LYS A 16 -4.29 13.77 0.08
CA LYS A 16 -4.93 15.09 -0.05
C LYS A 16 -5.05 15.79 1.29
N SER A 17 -4.90 17.10 1.30
CA SER A 17 -5.26 17.99 2.40
C SER A 17 -6.31 18.97 1.90
N SER A 18 -7.49 18.96 2.53
CA SER A 18 -8.63 19.82 2.14
C SER A 18 -8.98 19.73 0.64
N GLY A 19 -8.87 18.53 0.05
CA GLY A 19 -9.17 18.27 -1.36
C GLY A 19 -8.02 18.56 -2.34
N THR A 20 -6.94 19.21 -1.90
CA THR A 20 -5.74 19.47 -2.72
C THR A 20 -4.70 18.37 -2.50
N LEU A 21 -4.07 17.91 -3.59
CA LEU A 21 -2.96 16.96 -3.53
C LEU A 21 -1.82 17.52 -2.68
N THR A 22 -1.29 16.71 -1.77
CA THR A 22 -0.16 17.11 -0.92
C THR A 22 0.74 15.92 -0.65
N SER A 23 2.05 16.17 -0.60
CA SER A 23 3.02 15.15 -0.22
C SER A 23 3.34 15.23 1.28
N PRO A 24 3.34 14.11 2.02
CA PRO A 24 3.86 14.10 3.39
C PRO A 24 5.33 14.54 3.42
N ALA A 25 5.72 15.37 4.39
CA ALA A 25 7.09 15.88 4.46
C ALA A 25 8.12 14.83 4.94
N THR A 26 7.68 13.75 5.60
CA THR A 26 8.59 12.75 6.18
C THR A 26 8.61 11.46 5.38
N SER A 27 7.48 10.76 5.25
CA SER A 27 7.46 9.50 4.52
C SER A 27 6.07 9.10 4.03
N MET A 28 6.08 8.24 3.00
CA MET A 28 4.93 7.44 2.59
C MET A 28 5.35 5.96 2.58
N ASN A 29 4.70 5.15 3.41
CA ASN A 29 5.03 3.74 3.57
C ASN A 29 3.82 2.84 3.33
N ILE A 30 4.07 1.59 2.96
CA ILE A 30 3.07 0.54 2.78
C ILE A 30 3.38 -0.66 3.68
N ILE A 31 2.32 -1.27 4.22
CA ILE A 31 2.34 -2.60 4.85
C ILE A 31 1.32 -3.44 4.10
N ILE A 32 1.67 -4.69 3.80
CA ILE A 32 0.72 -5.66 3.22
C ILE A 32 0.67 -6.86 4.16
N THR A 33 -0.54 -7.23 4.56
CA THR A 33 -0.85 -8.33 5.47
C THR A 33 -1.62 -9.40 4.72
N ASP A 34 -1.20 -10.65 4.87
CA ASP A 34 -1.84 -11.81 4.24
C ASP A 34 -3.19 -12.16 4.90
N PRO A 35 -3.95 -13.12 4.34
CA PRO A 35 -5.27 -13.50 4.84
C PRO A 35 -5.29 -14.07 6.27
N VAL A 36 -4.14 -14.49 6.80
CA VAL A 36 -4.02 -15.03 8.16
C VAL A 36 -3.43 -14.02 9.15
N GLY A 37 -3.20 -12.77 8.71
CA GLY A 37 -2.73 -11.68 9.57
C GLY A 37 -1.22 -11.52 9.63
N THR A 38 -0.45 -12.20 8.76
CA THR A 38 1.01 -12.07 8.70
C THR A 38 1.43 -10.97 7.74
N ALA A 39 2.31 -10.06 8.18
CA ALA A 39 2.87 -9.04 7.29
C ALA A 39 3.80 -9.69 6.25
N VAL A 40 3.44 -9.59 4.97
CA VAL A 40 4.25 -10.03 3.82
C VAL A 40 5.08 -8.89 3.23
N VAL A 41 4.67 -7.64 3.48
CA VAL A 41 5.47 -6.44 3.23
C VAL A 41 5.50 -5.62 4.52
N THR A 42 6.69 -5.38 5.05
CA THR A 42 6.88 -4.64 6.31
C THR A 42 7.28 -3.20 6.03
N SER A 43 6.42 -2.23 6.37
CA SER A 43 6.67 -0.77 6.36
C SER A 43 7.69 -0.31 5.32
N THR A 44 7.42 -0.57 4.04
CA THR A 44 8.32 -0.27 2.93
C THR A 44 8.01 1.10 2.36
N GLY A 45 9.03 1.86 1.93
CA GLY A 45 8.82 3.15 1.25
C GLY A 45 8.12 2.97 -0.09
N MET A 46 7.14 3.82 -0.39
CA MET A 46 6.45 3.83 -1.69
C MET A 46 7.18 4.73 -2.70
N THR A 47 7.02 4.44 -3.98
CA THR A 47 7.48 5.30 -5.07
C THR A 47 6.61 6.54 -5.14
N ASN A 48 7.23 7.72 -5.27
CA ASN A 48 6.56 8.99 -5.48
C ASN A 48 6.50 9.28 -6.99
N ASP A 49 5.31 9.27 -7.57
CA ASP A 49 5.13 9.58 -8.99
C ASP A 49 4.96 11.09 -9.22
N SER A 50 4.27 11.75 -8.31
CA SER A 50 4.02 13.19 -8.32
C SER A 50 3.48 13.66 -6.96
N THR A 51 3.21 14.96 -6.81
CA THR A 51 2.66 15.54 -5.58
C THR A 51 1.43 14.76 -5.10
N GLY A 52 1.54 14.14 -3.93
CA GLY A 52 0.47 13.37 -3.32
C GLY A 52 0.09 12.08 -4.03
N VAL A 53 0.82 11.59 -5.04
CA VAL A 53 0.52 10.33 -5.74
C VAL A 53 1.68 9.35 -5.57
N TYR A 54 1.36 8.19 -5.02
CA TYR A 54 2.34 7.16 -4.70
C TYR A 54 1.85 5.79 -5.14
N HIS A 55 2.79 4.92 -5.54
CA HIS A 55 2.50 3.52 -5.77
C HIS A 55 3.55 2.60 -5.14
N TYR A 56 3.16 1.34 -4.99
CA TYR A 56 4.04 0.23 -4.69
C TYR A 56 3.60 -0.98 -5.50
N ASP A 57 4.55 -1.59 -6.22
CA ASP A 57 4.31 -2.79 -7.00
C ASP A 57 4.57 -4.01 -6.12
N TYR A 58 3.51 -4.78 -5.86
CA TYR A 58 3.60 -6.04 -5.14
C TYR A 58 3.39 -7.21 -6.09
N THR A 59 4.44 -8.01 -6.28
CA THR A 59 4.35 -9.27 -7.02
C THR A 59 4.36 -10.44 -6.02
N PRO A 60 3.20 -11.07 -5.74
CA PRO A 60 3.13 -12.22 -4.86
C PRO A 60 3.86 -13.42 -5.47
N ALA A 61 4.63 -14.15 -4.66
CA ALA A 61 5.22 -15.41 -5.08
C ALA A 61 4.14 -16.46 -5.42
N SER A 62 4.45 -17.43 -6.27
CA SER A 62 3.51 -18.51 -6.63
C SER A 62 3.06 -19.36 -5.42
N THR A 63 3.81 -19.33 -4.33
CA THR A 63 3.55 -20.08 -3.10
C THR A 63 2.72 -19.34 -2.07
N VAL A 64 2.35 -18.06 -2.30
CA VAL A 64 1.58 -17.31 -1.31
C VAL A 64 0.18 -17.90 -1.08
N LEU A 65 -0.42 -17.55 0.05
CA LEU A 65 -1.80 -17.91 0.37
C LEU A 65 -2.77 -17.22 -0.58
N ARG A 66 -3.87 -17.90 -0.90
CA ARG A 66 -5.01 -17.30 -1.58
C ARG A 66 -5.93 -16.64 -0.56
N GLY A 67 -6.69 -15.65 -1.00
CA GLY A 67 -7.65 -14.90 -0.19
C GLY A 67 -7.33 -13.42 -0.11
N THR A 68 -7.97 -12.74 0.84
CA THR A 68 -7.93 -11.28 0.99
C THR A 68 -6.68 -10.81 1.72
N TYR A 69 -5.87 -10.01 1.03
CA TYR A 69 -4.74 -9.28 1.56
C TYR A 69 -5.19 -7.88 1.94
N ARG A 70 -4.70 -7.40 3.08
CA ARG A 70 -4.95 -6.04 3.56
C ARG A 70 -3.74 -5.16 3.30
N VAL A 71 -3.98 -3.98 2.77
CA VAL A 71 -2.98 -2.97 2.50
C VAL A 71 -3.17 -1.82 3.47
N GLN A 72 -2.09 -1.38 4.09
CA GLN A 72 -2.08 -0.21 4.94
C GLN A 72 -1.06 0.81 4.41
N TYR A 73 -1.57 1.95 4.00
CA TYR A 73 -0.79 3.10 3.56
C TYR A 73 -0.61 4.05 4.74
N LYS A 74 0.64 4.35 5.09
CA LYS A 74 1.01 5.23 6.21
C LYS A 74 1.76 6.46 5.71
N ALA A 75 1.10 7.62 5.77
CA ALA A 75 1.72 8.92 5.55
C ALA A 75 2.22 9.49 6.88
N THR A 76 3.47 9.94 6.92
CA THR A 76 4.07 10.63 8.06
C THR A 76 4.44 12.06 7.65
N ASP A 77 3.87 13.05 8.32
CA ASP A 77 4.11 14.47 8.08
C ASP A 77 4.56 15.13 9.39
N GLY A 78 5.86 15.06 9.68
CA GLY A 78 6.42 15.41 10.98
C GLY A 78 5.86 14.50 12.08
N ALA A 79 5.15 15.08 13.05
CA ALA A 79 4.49 14.33 14.12
C ALA A 79 3.10 13.79 13.75
N ARG A 80 2.56 14.14 12.58
CA ARG A 80 1.24 13.70 12.14
C ARG A 80 1.36 12.38 11.39
N ILE A 81 0.48 11.44 11.73
CA ILE A 81 0.38 10.14 11.06
C ILE A 81 -1.03 10.00 10.52
N THR A 82 -1.14 9.68 9.23
CA THR A 82 -2.38 9.30 8.58
C THR A 82 -2.26 7.87 8.08
N ILE A 83 -3.26 7.05 8.39
CA ILE A 83 -3.36 5.67 7.92
C ILE A 83 -4.59 5.55 7.03
N GLN A 84 -4.41 4.95 5.86
CA GLN A 84 -5.50 4.54 4.98
C GLN A 84 -5.34 3.05 4.68
N GLU A 85 -6.46 2.34 4.62
CA GLU A 85 -6.50 0.91 4.37
C GLU A 85 -7.17 0.62 3.02
N ASP A 86 -6.80 -0.50 2.43
CA ASP A 86 -7.35 -1.04 1.19
C ASP A 86 -7.20 -2.57 1.19
N GLU A 87 -7.79 -3.24 0.21
CA GLU A 87 -7.76 -4.70 0.11
C GLU A 87 -7.72 -5.22 -1.33
N PHE A 88 -7.07 -6.36 -1.51
CA PHE A 88 -7.11 -7.12 -2.75
C PHE A 88 -7.10 -8.62 -2.46
N ASP A 89 -7.64 -9.40 -3.39
CA ASP A 89 -7.72 -10.85 -3.31
C ASP A 89 -6.71 -11.49 -4.25
N ILE A 90 -6.08 -12.57 -3.80
CA ILE A 90 -5.28 -13.45 -4.65
C ILE A 90 -6.01 -14.79 -4.82
N GLU A 91 -6.19 -15.21 -6.07
CA GLU A 91 -6.72 -16.51 -6.49
C GLU A 91 -5.67 -17.41 -7.18
#